data_AF-A0A7W0R2L2-F1
#
_entry.id   AF-A0A7W0R2L2-F1
#
_cell.length_a   1.000
_cell.length_b   1.000
_cell.length_c   1.000
_cell.angle_alpha   90.00
_cell.angle_beta   90.00
_cell.angle_gamma   90.00
#
_symmetry.space_group_name_H-M   'P 1'
#
loop_
_entity.id
_entity.type
_entity.pdbx_description
1 polymer ?
#
loop_
_entity_poly.entity_id
_entity_poly.type
_entity_poly.pdbx_seq_one_letter_code
_entity_poly.pdbx_strand_id
1 'polypeptide(L)'
;SAGLIDYRPDGSVFLITEGWTDPQNRKSLSATHAIKPGAPYRLDFDMQPDDYVFGAGSRVGVVLLSSDYEYTLRPDPGTELYLDTSKSKVLLPIVGGSETFSDALGG
;
A
#
# COMPACT_ATOMS: atom_id res chain seq x y z
N SER A 1 -6.29 -4.19 -1.51
CA SER A 1 -4.83 -4.28 -1.74
C SER A 1 -4.14 -2.97 -1.43
N ALA A 2 -2.83 -3.03 -1.27
CA ALA A 2 -1.92 -1.90 -1.35
C ALA A 2 -0.89 -2.17 -2.46
N GLY A 3 -0.44 -1.13 -3.17
CA GLY A 3 0.61 -1.21 -4.20
C GLY A 3 1.63 -0.09 -4.04
N LEU A 4 2.92 -0.40 -4.22
CA LEU A 4 4.01 0.56 -4.31
C LEU A 4 4.31 0.83 -5.78
N ILE A 5 4.31 2.10 -6.17
CA ILE A 5 4.33 2.55 -7.57
C ILE A 5 5.54 3.46 -7.83
N ASP A 6 6.15 3.28 -9.00
CA ASP A 6 7.09 4.24 -9.60
C ASP A 6 6.38 5.03 -10.71
N TYR A 7 6.16 6.33 -10.45
CA TYR A 7 5.71 7.28 -11.47
C TYR A 7 6.92 7.93 -12.12
N ARG A 8 7.17 7.62 -13.39
CA ARG A 8 8.38 8.05 -14.09
C ARG A 8 8.19 9.39 -14.82
N PRO A 9 9.27 10.14 -15.09
CA PRO A 9 9.21 11.43 -15.78
C PRO A 9 8.61 11.39 -17.19
N ASP A 10 8.72 10.24 -17.87
CA ASP A 10 8.15 10.01 -19.21
C ASP A 10 6.63 9.75 -19.18
N GLY A 11 6.02 9.75 -17.99
CA GLY A 11 4.59 9.49 -17.78
C GLY A 11 4.25 8.00 -17.62
N SER A 12 5.22 7.09 -17.74
CA SER A 12 4.98 5.67 -17.48
C SER A 12 4.80 5.39 -15.99
N VAL A 13 4.02 4.35 -15.69
CA VAL A 13 3.68 3.92 -14.35
C VAL A 13 4.06 2.46 -14.18
N PHE A 14 4.82 2.14 -13.14
CA PHE A 14 5.26 0.78 -12.86
C PHE A 14 4.84 0.36 -11.45
N LEU A 15 4.14 -0.78 -11.35
CA LEU A 15 3.86 -1.44 -10.08
C LEU A 15 5.10 -2.22 -9.66
N ILE A 16 5.72 -1.81 -8.56
CA ILE A 16 6.92 -2.45 -8.01
C ILE A 16 6.50 -3.71 -7.25
N THR A 17 5.64 -3.52 -6.25
CA THR A 17 5.17 -4.60 -5.38
C THR A 17 3.77 -4.29 -4.87
N GLU A 18 3.08 -5.34 -4.44
CA GLU A 18 1.73 -5.29 -3.91
C GLU A 18 1.56 -6.20 -2.70
N GLY A 19 0.50 -5.94 -1.95
CA GLY A 19 0.11 -6.70 -0.78
C GLY A 19 -1.39 -6.68 -0.58
N TRP A 20 -1.90 -7.71 0.09
CA TRP A 20 -3.33 -7.84 0.38
C TRP A 20 -3.53 -8.20 1.84
N THR A 21 -4.65 -7.75 2.38
CA THR A 21 -5.11 -8.10 3.72
C THR A 21 -6.61 -8.28 3.66
N ASP A 22 -7.14 -9.29 4.32
CA ASP A 22 -8.58 -9.42 4.55
C ASP A 22 -8.93 -8.63 5.82
N PRO A 23 -9.77 -7.58 5.75
CA PRO A 23 -10.19 -6.82 6.92
C PRO A 23 -10.81 -7.67 8.03
N GLN A 24 -11.41 -8.81 7.69
CA GLN A 24 -11.97 -9.73 8.67
C GLN A 24 -10.88 -10.55 9.39
N ASN A 25 -9.73 -10.78 8.76
CA ASN A 25 -8.60 -11.51 9.32
C ASN A 25 -7.53 -10.57 9.92
N ARG A 26 -7.86 -9.29 10.15
CA ARG A 26 -6.98 -8.24 10.73
C ARG A 26 -6.28 -8.57 12.05
N LYS A 27 -6.69 -9.63 12.75
CA LYS A 27 -6.09 -10.07 14.03
C LYS A 27 -5.39 -11.42 13.94
N SER A 28 -5.68 -12.22 12.91
CA SER A 28 -5.18 -13.57 12.75
C SER A 28 -5.41 -14.03 11.33
N LEU A 29 -4.41 -14.67 10.73
CA LEU A 29 -4.53 -15.29 9.40
C LEU A 29 -5.55 -16.45 9.39
N SER A 30 -5.77 -17.10 10.54
CA SER A 30 -6.61 -18.30 10.66
C SER A 30 -7.97 -18.06 11.33
N ALA A 31 -8.28 -16.82 11.74
CA ALA A 31 -9.55 -16.51 12.40
C ALA A 31 -10.20 -15.26 11.80
N THR A 32 -11.47 -15.43 11.41
CA THR A 32 -12.30 -14.37 10.84
C THR A 32 -13.05 -13.64 11.95
N HIS A 33 -12.99 -12.32 11.93
CA HIS A 33 -13.71 -11.43 12.81
C HIS A 33 -14.54 -10.45 12.00
N ALA A 34 -15.86 -10.50 12.14
CA ALA A 34 -16.77 -9.61 11.41
C ALA A 34 -16.35 -8.12 11.54
N ILE A 35 -16.56 -7.41 10.43
CA ILE A 35 -16.43 -5.95 10.36
C ILE A 35 -17.82 -5.31 10.37
N LYS A 36 -17.90 -4.06 10.82
CA LYS A 36 -19.13 -3.26 10.83
C LYS A 36 -18.94 -2.03 9.94
N PRO A 37 -19.87 -1.73 9.02
CA PRO A 37 -19.83 -0.49 8.25
C PRO A 37 -19.72 0.75 9.17
N GLY A 38 -18.90 1.72 8.77
CA GLY A 38 -18.67 2.96 9.53
C GLY A 38 -17.75 2.82 10.74
N ALA A 39 -17.35 1.60 11.14
CA ALA A 39 -16.38 1.40 12.21
C ALA A 39 -14.94 1.48 11.66
N PRO A 40 -14.03 2.25 12.29
CA PRO A 40 -12.64 2.28 11.88
C PRO A 40 -11.91 1.02 12.34
N TYR A 41 -11.02 0.51 11.49
CA TYR A 41 -10.15 -0.62 11.79
C TYR A 41 -8.71 -0.29 11.42
N ARG A 42 -7.75 -0.77 12.23
CA ARG A 42 -6.35 -0.80 11.84
C ARG A 42 -6.12 -2.06 11.01
N LEU A 43 -5.56 -1.86 9.83
CA LEU A 43 -5.14 -2.91 8.91
C LEU A 43 -3.65 -2.73 8.64
N ASP A 44 -2.93 -3.84 8.58
CA ASP A 44 -1.54 -3.88 8.15
C ASP A 44 -1.48 -4.71 6.85
N PHE A 45 -0.68 -4.22 5.91
CA PHE A 45 -0.48 -4.80 4.59
C PHE A 45 1.00 -5.13 4.46
N ASP A 46 1.33 -6.42 4.46
CA ASP A 46 2.66 -6.88 4.15
C ASP A 46 2.80 -6.95 2.62
N MET A 47 3.74 -6.17 2.09
CA MET A 47 4.04 -6.12 0.67
C MET A 47 4.96 -7.28 0.30
N GLN A 48 4.84 -7.80 -0.91
CA GLN A 48 5.80 -8.78 -1.41
C GLN A 48 7.23 -8.18 -1.44
N PRO A 49 8.27 -8.93 -1.07
CA PRO A 49 9.64 -8.42 -1.06
C PRO A 49 10.11 -8.15 -2.49
N ASP A 50 10.77 -7.00 -2.68
CA ASP A 50 11.39 -6.62 -3.93
C ASP A 50 12.63 -5.76 -3.67
N ASP A 51 13.56 -5.74 -4.61
CA ASP A 51 14.73 -4.84 -4.62
C ASP A 51 14.63 -3.92 -5.84
N TYR A 52 14.34 -2.65 -5.59
CA TYR A 52 14.01 -1.68 -6.64
C TYR A 52 14.70 -0.34 -6.42
N VAL A 53 15.30 0.19 -7.49
CA VAL A 53 15.92 1.51 -7.52
C VAL A 53 15.05 2.48 -8.31
N PHE A 54 14.59 3.54 -7.65
CA PHE A 54 13.90 4.64 -8.33
C PHE A 54 14.88 5.45 -9.17
N GLY A 55 14.52 5.71 -10.43
CA GLY A 55 15.29 6.59 -11.31
C GLY A 55 15.22 8.05 -10.86
N ALA A 56 16.20 8.86 -11.28
CA ALA A 56 16.16 10.29 -11.02
C ALA A 56 14.90 10.93 -11.65
N GLY A 57 14.20 11.76 -10.87
CA GLY A 57 12.95 12.40 -11.29
C GLY A 57 11.70 11.53 -11.12
N SER A 58 11.83 10.25 -10.78
CA SER A 58 10.69 9.40 -10.41
C SER A 58 10.01 9.91 -9.14
N ARG A 59 8.72 9.59 -8.99
CA ARG A 59 7.94 9.83 -7.78
C ARG A 59 7.45 8.51 -7.20
N VAL A 60 7.63 8.35 -5.89
CA VAL A 60 7.12 7.21 -5.14
C VAL A 60 5.61 7.37 -4.92
N GLY A 61 4.84 6.36 -5.30
CA GLY A 61 3.40 6.29 -5.12
C GLY A 61 2.98 5.14 -4.21
N VAL A 62 1.93 5.35 -3.42
CA VAL A 62 1.27 4.28 -2.66
C VAL A 62 -0.20 4.30 -3.03
N VAL A 63 -0.68 3.18 -3.59
CA VAL A 63 -2.07 3.03 -4.02
C VAL A 63 -2.77 2.07 -3.08
N LEU A 64 -3.93 2.48 -2.56
CA LEU A 64 -4.82 1.65 -1.78
C LEU A 64 -6.12 1.45 -2.56
N LEU A 65 -6.55 0.19 -2.66
CA LEU A 65 -7.74 -0.19 -3.40
C LEU A 65 -8.53 -1.28 -2.66
N SER A 66 -9.85 -1.32 -2.85
CA SER A 66 -10.72 -2.35 -2.25
C SER A 66 -10.50 -3.69 -2.94
N SER A 67 -10.88 -3.76 -4.21
CA SER A 67 -10.78 -4.98 -5.02
C SER A 67 -9.70 -4.84 -6.06
N ASP A 68 -8.73 -5.73 -5.97
CA ASP A 68 -7.82 -6.09 -7.05
C ASP A 68 -8.56 -6.91 -8.10
N TYR A 69 -8.44 -6.51 -9.37
CA TYR A 69 -9.07 -7.24 -10.46
C TYR A 69 -8.51 -8.64 -10.59
N GLU A 70 -7.20 -8.80 -10.51
CA GLU A 70 -6.52 -10.07 -10.80
C GLU A 70 -6.56 -11.02 -9.59
N TYR A 71 -6.57 -10.49 -8.36
CA TYR A 71 -6.27 -11.30 -7.17
C TYR A 71 -7.30 -11.26 -6.02
N THR A 72 -8.39 -10.49 -6.13
CA THR A 72 -9.41 -10.45 -5.07
C THR A 72 -10.81 -10.74 -5.56
N LEU A 73 -11.72 -11.01 -4.62
CA LEU A 73 -13.15 -11.15 -4.89
C LEU A 73 -13.73 -9.86 -5.47
N ARG A 74 -14.71 -10.02 -6.34
CA ARG A 74 -15.43 -8.94 -7.02
C ARG A 74 -16.88 -8.89 -6.52
N PRO A 75 -17.13 -8.32 -5.33
CA PRO A 75 -18.48 -8.13 -4.83
C PRO A 75 -19.22 -7.07 -5.65
N ASP A 76 -20.52 -6.94 -5.40
CA ASP A 76 -21.33 -5.87 -5.98
C ASP A 76 -20.72 -4.49 -5.68
N PRO A 77 -20.82 -3.55 -6.63
CA PRO A 77 -20.31 -2.20 -6.44
C PRO A 77 -21.02 -1.48 -5.29
N GLY A 78 -20.35 -0.51 -4.68
CA GLY A 78 -20.89 0.31 -3.59
C GLY A 78 -20.10 0.29 -2.29
N THR A 79 -19.00 -0.46 -2.22
CA THR A 79 -18.06 -0.36 -1.10
C THR A 79 -17.31 0.96 -1.19
N GLU A 80 -17.41 1.78 -0.14
CA GLU A 80 -16.62 2.99 0.02
C GLU A 80 -15.48 2.76 1.02
N LEU A 81 -14.31 3.32 0.72
CA LEU A 81 -13.15 3.27 1.59
C LEU A 81 -12.81 4.67 2.11
N TYR A 82 -12.55 4.75 3.41
CA TYR A 82 -12.08 5.95 4.08
C TYR A 82 -10.73 5.66 4.72
N LEU A 83 -9.75 6.52 4.48
CA LEU A 83 -8.41 6.43 5.05
C LEU A 83 -8.10 7.67 5.87
N ASP A 84 -7.76 7.47 7.14
CA ASP A 84 -7.19 8.53 7.98
C ASP A 84 -5.68 8.59 7.76
N THR A 85 -5.23 9.52 6.91
CA THR A 85 -3.82 9.68 6.56
C THR A 85 -2.99 10.20 7.74
N SER A 86 -3.60 10.86 8.73
CA SER A 86 -2.89 11.33 9.93
C SER A 86 -2.50 10.18 10.88
N LYS A 87 -3.15 9.02 10.74
CA LYS A 87 -2.90 7.80 11.53
C LYS A 87 -2.35 6.64 10.71
N SER A 88 -2.02 6.90 9.45
CA SER A 88 -1.50 5.90 8.52
C SER A 88 -0.05 6.20 8.21
N LYS A 89 0.73 5.14 7.98
CA LYS A 89 2.15 5.25 7.65
C LYS A 89 2.54 4.15 6.67
N VAL A 90 3.59 4.42 5.91
CA VAL A 90 4.24 3.46 5.03
C VAL A 90 5.67 3.29 5.52
N LEU A 91 6.11 2.05 5.64
CA LEU A 91 7.45 1.71 6.08
C LEU A 91 8.19 1.15 4.86
N LEU A 92 9.26 1.84 4.45
CA LEU A 92 10.10 1.41 3.32
C LEU A 92 11.48 1.02 3.86
N PRO A 93 11.97 -0.20 3.57
CA PRO A 93 13.34 -0.58 3.91
C PRO A 93 14.30 0.05 2.90
N ILE A 94 14.79 1.25 3.23
CA ILE A 94 15.73 1.98 2.37
C ILE A 94 17.16 1.54 2.63
N VAL A 95 17.89 1.18 1.57
CA VAL A 95 19.34 0.95 1.65
C VAL A 95 20.03 2.23 2.10
N GLY A 96 20.84 2.16 3.17
CA GLY A 96 21.45 3.34 3.80
C GLY A 96 20.58 4.03 4.86
N GLY A 97 19.30 3.65 4.98
CA GLY A 97 18.41 4.12 6.03
C GLY A 97 17.76 5.48 5.76
N SER A 98 17.22 6.10 6.82
CA SER A 98 16.39 7.30 6.72
C SER A 98 17.17 8.57 6.34
N GLU A 99 18.45 8.66 6.69
CA GLU A 99 19.29 9.82 6.32
C GLU A 99 19.45 9.90 4.80
N THR A 100 19.82 8.78 4.16
CA THR A 100 19.91 8.67 2.70
C THR A 100 18.59 9.03 2.01
N PHE A 101 17.46 8.62 2.59
CA PHE A 101 16.14 8.99 2.08
C PHE A 101 15.87 10.49 2.19
N SER A 102 16.19 11.11 3.34
CA SER A 102 16.03 12.55 3.55
C SER A 102 16.86 13.36 2.55
N ASP A 103 18.12 12.99 2.35
CA ASP A 103 19.02 13.64 1.40
C ASP A 103 18.48 13.55 -0.04
N ALA A 104 17.97 12.39 -0.45
CA ALA A 104 17.40 12.17 -1.77
C ALA A 104 16.14 13.02 -2.04
N LEU A 105 15.42 13.42 -0.99
CA LEU A 105 14.28 14.33 -1.08
C LEU A 105 14.68 15.82 -0.99
N GLY A 106 15.98 16.12 -0.91
CA GLY A 106 16.50 17.48 -0.80
C GLY A 106 16.37 18.06 0.61
N GLY A 107 16.67 17.24 1.62
CA GLY A 107 16.59 17.53 3.07
C GLY A 107 16.97 18.93 3.52
#